data_AF-A0A2I0NLY6-F1
#
_entry.id   AF-A0A2I0NLY6-F1
#
_cell.length_a   1.000
_cell.length_b   1.000
_cell.length_c   1.000
_cell.angle_alpha   90.00
_cell.angle_beta   90.00
_cell.angle_gamma   90.00
#
_symmetry.space_group_name_H-M   'P 1'
#
loop_
_entity.id
_entity.type
_entity.pdbx_description
1 polymer ?
#
loop_
_entity_poly.entity_id
_entity_poly.type
_entity_poly.pdbx_seq_one_letter_code
_entity_poly.pdbx_strand_id
1 'polypeptide(L)'
;MFSRLIEDCGACCETVTPHMLASPFWRGRFVSLIVPTGFANPDYSNLLPALRAASGRIRRFVENGGRLLVFGAGCCREDAYDWLPFPVTYSFAYGPRAVRFTGESEFNALFSEYDLTAVECDGSFPAHGGETLAASAAGEALLIGKAVGDGVILISSIHEYPSREFLKEFSCGDRETLF
;
A
#
# COMPACT_ATOMS: atom_id res chain seq x y z
N MET A 1 -5.44 1.16 -15.77
CA MET A 1 -4.91 2.54 -15.71
C MET A 1 -3.64 2.57 -14.87
N PHE A 2 -3.65 2.00 -13.65
CA PHE A 2 -2.47 1.86 -12.79
C PHE A 2 -1.31 1.05 -13.41
N SER A 3 -1.60 -0.08 -14.08
CA SER A 3 -0.57 -0.91 -14.74
C SER A 3 0.24 -0.16 -15.80
N ARG A 4 -0.43 0.67 -16.60
CA ARG A 4 0.23 1.49 -17.64
C ARG A 4 1.20 2.50 -17.04
N LEU A 5 0.86 3.08 -15.89
CA LEU A 5 1.77 4.00 -15.18
C LEU A 5 3.03 3.27 -14.71
N ILE A 6 2.89 2.05 -14.17
CA ILE A 6 4.03 1.21 -13.75
C ILE A 6 4.91 0.87 -14.97
N GLU A 7 4.30 0.47 -16.07
CA GLU A 7 4.98 0.16 -17.33
C GLU A 7 5.73 1.38 -17.90
N ASP A 8 5.10 2.57 -17.86
CA ASP A 8 5.73 3.83 -18.27
C ASP A 8 6.93 4.20 -17.38
N CYS A 9 6.98 3.70 -16.14
CA CYS A 9 8.12 3.86 -15.23
C CYS A 9 9.24 2.82 -15.44
N GLY A 10 9.05 1.89 -16.40
CA GLY A 10 10.05 0.91 -16.81
C GLY A 10 9.98 -0.45 -16.11
N ALA A 11 8.92 -0.70 -15.31
CA ALA A 11 8.72 -1.97 -14.63
C ALA A 11 7.63 -2.82 -15.31
N CYS A 12 7.82 -4.14 -15.32
CA CYS A 12 6.77 -5.07 -15.73
C CYS A 12 5.70 -5.17 -14.65
N CYS A 13 4.42 -5.15 -15.04
CA CYS A 13 3.30 -5.28 -14.12
C CYS A 13 2.40 -6.45 -14.54
N GLU A 14 2.00 -7.28 -13.58
CA GLU A 14 0.94 -8.28 -13.76
C GLU A 14 -0.28 -7.90 -12.92
N THR A 15 -1.48 -7.99 -13.49
CA THR A 15 -2.70 -7.83 -12.71
C THR A 15 -3.08 -9.16 -12.06
N VAL A 16 -2.94 -9.25 -10.74
CA VAL A 16 -3.35 -10.42 -9.96
C VAL A 16 -4.82 -10.28 -9.58
N THR A 17 -5.66 -11.16 -10.10
CA THR A 17 -7.10 -11.15 -9.77
C THR A 17 -7.34 -11.72 -8.36
N PRO A 18 -8.45 -11.37 -7.68
CA PRO A 18 -8.82 -11.98 -6.41
C PRO A 18 -8.89 -13.51 -6.45
N HIS A 19 -9.29 -14.10 -7.58
CA HIS A 19 -9.31 -15.55 -7.77
C HIS A 19 -7.90 -16.18 -7.80
N MET A 20 -6.94 -15.52 -8.46
CA MET A 20 -5.54 -15.94 -8.45
C MET A 20 -4.94 -15.79 -7.05
N LEU A 21 -5.21 -14.65 -6.40
CA LEU A 21 -4.77 -14.34 -5.05
C LEU A 21 -5.33 -15.32 -4.01
N ALA A 22 -6.55 -15.83 -4.18
CA ALA A 22 -7.13 -16.83 -3.30
C ALA A 22 -6.72 -18.27 -3.65
N SER A 23 -6.15 -18.51 -4.83
CA SER A 23 -5.76 -19.86 -5.28
C SER A 23 -4.44 -20.31 -4.62
N PRO A 24 -4.41 -21.45 -3.91
CA PRO A 24 -3.20 -21.96 -3.27
C PRO A 24 -2.15 -22.47 -4.26
N PHE A 25 -2.53 -22.69 -5.53
CA PHE A 25 -1.65 -23.22 -6.57
C PHE A 25 -1.04 -22.12 -7.44
N TRP A 26 -1.61 -20.92 -7.43
CA TRP A 26 -1.04 -19.81 -8.15
C TRP A 26 0.24 -19.35 -7.45
N ARG A 27 1.31 -19.21 -8.24
CA ARG A 27 2.61 -18.72 -7.82
C ARG A 27 3.06 -17.66 -8.81
N GLY A 28 3.50 -16.53 -8.28
CA GLY A 28 4.18 -15.49 -9.06
C GLY A 28 5.46 -15.09 -8.37
N ARG A 29 6.32 -14.39 -9.09
CA ARG A 29 7.54 -13.80 -8.54
C ARG A 29 7.45 -12.30 -8.77
N PHE A 30 7.54 -11.54 -7.69
CA PHE A 30 7.36 -10.10 -7.73
C PHE A 30 8.38 -9.40 -6.85
N VAL A 31 8.81 -8.20 -7.25
CA VAL A 31 9.53 -7.29 -6.37
C VAL A 31 8.56 -6.67 -5.37
N SER A 32 7.41 -6.21 -5.86
CA SER A 32 6.41 -5.50 -5.08
C SER A 32 4.98 -5.92 -5.42
N LEU A 33 4.08 -5.72 -4.46
CA LEU A 33 2.64 -5.87 -4.61
C LEU A 33 1.96 -4.57 -4.21
N ILE A 34 0.95 -4.20 -4.99
CA ILE A 34 0.18 -2.96 -4.78
C ILE A 34 -1.30 -3.33 -4.63
N VAL A 35 -1.88 -3.01 -3.48
CA VAL A 35 -3.30 -3.18 -3.18
C VAL A 35 -4.00 -1.84 -3.38
N PRO A 36 -4.87 -1.70 -4.40
CA PRO A 36 -5.45 -0.41 -4.79
C PRO A 36 -6.45 0.13 -3.76
N THR A 37 -6.73 1.44 -3.85
CA THR A 37 -7.76 2.10 -3.06
C THR A 37 -9.12 1.41 -3.20
N GLY A 38 -9.91 1.38 -2.13
CA GLY A 38 -11.26 0.83 -2.17
C GLY A 38 -11.31 -0.71 -2.09
N PHE A 39 -10.17 -1.37 -1.81
CA PHE A 39 -10.09 -2.83 -1.75
C PHE A 39 -11.06 -3.48 -0.75
N ALA A 40 -11.50 -2.73 0.27
CA ALA A 40 -12.40 -3.21 1.32
C ALA A 40 -13.87 -2.82 1.09
N ASN A 41 -14.16 -2.00 0.08
CA ASN A 41 -15.51 -1.56 -0.22
C ASN A 41 -16.23 -2.62 -1.07
N PRO A 42 -17.25 -3.32 -0.51
CA PRO A 42 -17.91 -4.45 -1.18
C PRO A 42 -18.74 -4.02 -2.41
N ASP A 43 -19.11 -2.74 -2.51
CA ASP A 43 -19.86 -2.23 -3.66
C ASP A 43 -18.97 -2.13 -4.92
N TYR A 44 -17.64 -2.11 -4.74
CA TYR A 44 -16.68 -1.93 -5.83
C TYR A 44 -15.68 -3.09 -5.96
N SER A 45 -15.45 -3.87 -4.90
CA SER A 45 -14.37 -4.87 -4.88
C SER A 45 -14.66 -6.07 -3.99
N ASN A 46 -14.23 -7.25 -4.45
CA ASN A 46 -14.18 -8.49 -3.67
C ASN A 46 -12.74 -8.84 -3.23
N LEU A 47 -11.84 -7.85 -3.16
CA LEU A 47 -10.43 -8.07 -2.88
C LEU A 47 -10.14 -8.40 -1.40
N LEU A 48 -10.84 -7.77 -0.45
CA LEU A 48 -10.62 -8.01 0.99
C LEU A 48 -10.74 -9.49 1.41
N PRO A 49 -11.78 -10.26 1.02
CA PRO A 49 -11.82 -11.70 1.29
C PRO A 49 -10.63 -12.48 0.72
N ALA A 50 -10.15 -12.11 -0.48
CA ALA A 50 -9.00 -12.75 -1.11
C ALA A 50 -7.69 -12.38 -0.39
N LEU A 51 -7.52 -11.14 0.06
CA LEU A 51 -6.38 -10.72 0.89
C LEU A 51 -6.33 -11.50 2.20
N ARG A 52 -7.47 -11.71 2.86
CA ARG A 52 -7.57 -12.54 4.07
C ARG A 52 -7.17 -13.99 3.81
N ALA A 53 -7.70 -14.59 2.74
CA ALA A 53 -7.35 -15.95 2.35
C ALA A 53 -5.85 -16.10 2.01
N ALA A 54 -5.23 -15.04 1.46
CA ALA A 54 -3.82 -15.00 1.09
C ALA A 54 -2.89 -14.47 2.19
N SER A 55 -3.40 -14.05 3.35
CA SER A 55 -2.65 -13.36 4.41
C SER A 55 -1.35 -14.07 4.80
N GLY A 56 -1.39 -15.39 4.96
CA GLY A 56 -0.20 -16.19 5.26
C GLY A 56 0.86 -16.20 4.15
N ARG A 57 0.46 -16.11 2.87
CA ARG A 57 1.40 -15.98 1.74
C ARG A 57 1.94 -14.57 1.61
N ILE A 58 1.08 -13.56 1.76
CA ILE A 58 1.49 -12.15 1.76
C ILE A 58 2.53 -11.92 2.85
N ARG A 59 2.29 -12.44 4.06
CA ARG A 59 3.26 -12.39 5.16
C ARG A 59 4.60 -12.99 4.77
N ARG A 60 4.63 -14.22 4.23
CA ARG A 60 5.88 -14.87 3.78
C ARG A 60 6.56 -14.11 2.64
N PHE A 61 5.80 -13.57 1.71
CA PHE A 61 6.33 -12.76 0.61
C PHE A 61 7.09 -11.55 1.15
N VAL A 62 6.49 -10.81 2.08
CA VAL A 62 7.16 -9.66 2.69
C VAL A 62 8.34 -10.10 3.57
N GLU A 63 8.16 -11.13 4.41
CA GLU A 63 9.24 -11.65 5.27
C GLU A 63 10.49 -12.05 4.47
N ASN A 64 10.33 -12.49 3.21
CA ASN A 64 11.42 -12.90 2.32
C ASN A 64 11.95 -11.77 1.40
N GLY A 65 11.57 -10.51 1.63
CA GLY A 65 12.11 -9.35 0.91
C GLY A 65 11.15 -8.71 -0.09
N GLY A 66 9.92 -9.20 -0.19
CA GLY A 66 8.88 -8.57 -0.99
C GLY A 66 8.43 -7.23 -0.39
N ARG A 67 8.03 -6.30 -1.25
CA ARG A 67 7.52 -4.98 -0.84
C ARG A 67 6.01 -4.93 -1.02
N LEU A 68 5.27 -4.40 -0.05
CA LEU A 68 3.82 -4.29 -0.13
C LEU A 68 3.40 -2.83 0.05
N LEU A 69 2.69 -2.28 -0.93
CA LEU A 69 2.01 -0.98 -0.83
C LEU A 69 0.50 -1.21 -0.76
N VAL A 70 -0.14 -0.65 0.26
CA VAL A 70 -1.60 -0.77 0.46
C VAL A 70 -2.19 0.63 0.53
N PHE A 71 -3.17 0.91 -0.31
CA PHE A 71 -3.90 2.18 -0.26
C PHE A 71 -5.05 2.14 0.75
N GLY A 72 -5.75 3.25 0.90
CA GLY A 72 -6.93 3.37 1.76
C GLY A 72 -8.04 2.37 1.42
N ALA A 73 -8.71 1.89 2.47
CA ALA A 73 -9.79 0.91 2.35
C ALA A 73 -11.01 1.44 1.57
N GLY A 74 -11.17 2.76 1.48
CA GLY A 74 -12.24 3.43 0.71
C GLY A 74 -13.64 3.28 1.31
N CYS A 75 -13.74 2.83 2.56
CA CYS A 75 -14.97 2.78 3.35
C CYS A 75 -14.65 2.73 4.85
N CYS A 76 -15.64 3.05 5.70
CA CYS A 76 -15.53 2.88 7.15
C CYS A 76 -15.65 1.40 7.51
N ARG A 77 -14.51 0.75 7.75
CA ARG A 77 -14.46 -0.68 8.10
C ARG A 77 -13.29 -0.99 9.03
N GLU A 78 -13.60 -1.35 10.28
CA GLU A 78 -12.59 -1.58 11.32
C GLU A 78 -11.67 -2.77 11.01
N ASP A 79 -12.22 -3.83 10.41
CA ASP A 79 -11.50 -5.06 10.07
C ASP A 79 -10.80 -5.00 8.71
N ALA A 80 -10.71 -3.84 8.03
CA ALA A 80 -10.19 -3.73 6.67
C ALA A 80 -8.71 -4.17 6.52
N TYR A 81 -7.93 -4.13 7.59
CA TYR A 81 -6.49 -4.43 7.58
C TYR A 81 -6.11 -5.66 8.44
N ASP A 82 -7.09 -6.45 8.88
CA ASP A 82 -6.89 -7.64 9.74
C ASP A 82 -6.07 -8.78 9.10
N TRP A 83 -5.80 -8.68 7.81
CA TRP A 83 -4.98 -9.61 7.02
C TRP A 83 -3.48 -9.27 7.05
N LEU A 84 -3.10 -8.12 7.60
CA LEU A 84 -1.70 -7.70 7.77
C LEU A 84 -1.06 -8.31 9.02
N PRO A 85 0.28 -8.44 9.08
CA PRO A 85 0.97 -9.03 10.23
C PRO A 85 1.08 -8.10 11.45
N PHE A 86 0.37 -6.96 11.46
CA PHE A 86 0.34 -6.00 12.55
C PHE A 86 -0.97 -5.21 12.54
N PRO A 87 -1.42 -4.68 13.70
CA PRO A 87 -2.70 -3.98 13.78
C PRO A 87 -2.63 -2.63 13.05
N VAL A 88 -3.70 -2.30 12.33
CA VAL A 88 -3.91 -1.01 11.65
C VAL A 88 -5.39 -0.68 11.75
N THR A 89 -5.71 0.48 12.30
CA THR A 89 -7.05 1.08 12.31
C THR A 89 -7.09 2.13 11.22
N TYR A 90 -8.17 2.16 10.45
CA TYR A 90 -8.39 3.12 9.37
C TYR A 90 -9.66 3.93 9.63
N SER A 91 -9.56 5.24 9.40
CA SER A 91 -10.67 6.17 9.45
C SER A 91 -10.86 6.77 8.05
N PHE A 92 -11.98 6.47 7.41
CA PHE A 92 -12.30 7.02 6.10
C PHE A 92 -12.76 8.48 6.24
N ALA A 93 -12.09 9.39 5.51
CA ALA A 93 -12.39 10.81 5.53
C ALA A 93 -11.75 11.49 4.32
N TYR A 94 -12.45 11.45 3.18
CA TYR A 94 -11.96 12.01 1.93
C TYR A 94 -11.75 13.54 1.99
N GLY A 95 -10.64 14.00 1.45
CA GLY A 95 -10.37 15.41 1.14
C GLY A 95 -8.89 15.78 1.21
N PRO A 96 -8.54 17.03 0.89
CA PRO A 96 -7.16 17.48 0.88
C PRO A 96 -6.54 17.48 2.28
N ARG A 97 -5.24 17.18 2.35
CA ARG A 97 -4.43 17.23 3.56
C ARG A 97 -3.08 17.88 3.27
N ALA A 98 -2.66 18.75 4.18
CA ALA A 98 -1.29 19.24 4.20
C ALA A 98 -0.38 18.16 4.81
N VAL A 99 0.46 17.56 3.99
CA VAL A 99 1.38 16.47 4.35
C VAL A 99 2.66 17.02 4.96
N ARG A 100 3.10 16.42 6.05
CA ARG A 100 4.37 16.67 6.72
C ARG A 100 5.09 15.35 6.95
N PHE A 101 6.36 15.29 6.54
CA PHE A 101 7.21 14.14 6.83
C PHE A 101 7.66 14.16 8.29
N THR A 102 7.67 12.99 8.93
CA THR A 102 8.12 12.82 10.31
C THR A 102 9.65 12.67 10.42
N GLY A 103 10.30 12.34 9.29
CA GLY A 103 11.74 12.21 9.16
C GLY A 103 12.13 12.00 7.70
N GLU A 104 13.43 11.81 7.46
CA GLU A 104 13.94 11.41 6.15
C GLU A 104 13.68 9.93 5.91
N SER A 105 13.06 9.61 4.78
CA SER A 105 12.78 8.25 4.33
C SER A 105 12.73 8.22 2.82
N GLU A 106 13.24 7.15 2.20
CA GLU A 106 13.10 6.93 0.76
C GLU A 106 11.63 6.89 0.32
N PHE A 107 10.73 6.49 1.22
CA PHE A 107 9.29 6.40 0.91
C PHE A 107 8.58 7.76 0.89
N ASN A 108 9.25 8.84 1.34
CA ASN A 108 8.74 10.21 1.15
C ASN A 108 8.62 10.56 -0.33
N ALA A 109 9.41 9.90 -1.20
CA ALA A 109 9.32 10.03 -2.64
C ALA A 109 7.91 9.74 -3.17
N LEU A 110 7.07 8.99 -2.43
CA LEU A 110 5.67 8.75 -2.79
C LEU A 110 4.91 10.05 -3.15
N PHE A 111 5.29 11.18 -2.53
CA PHE A 111 4.67 12.48 -2.71
C PHE A 111 5.51 13.48 -3.56
N SER A 112 6.64 13.08 -4.16
CA SER A 112 7.62 14.03 -4.76
C SER A 112 7.11 14.86 -5.94
N GLU A 113 6.01 14.48 -6.57
CA GLU A 113 5.37 15.19 -7.69
C GLU A 113 4.15 16.04 -7.27
N TYR A 114 3.87 16.13 -5.96
CA TYR A 114 2.64 16.71 -5.43
C TYR A 114 2.87 18.01 -4.64
N ASP A 115 1.86 18.88 -4.65
CA ASP A 115 1.77 20.00 -3.71
C ASP A 115 1.43 19.46 -2.31
N LEU A 116 2.46 19.37 -1.46
CA LEU A 116 2.33 18.86 -0.09
C LEU A 116 1.35 19.66 0.78
N THR A 117 0.89 20.84 0.36
CA THR A 117 -0.09 21.62 1.12
C THR A 117 -1.53 21.15 0.90
N ALA A 118 -1.81 20.39 -0.16
CA ALA A 118 -3.16 20.00 -0.56
C ALA A 118 -3.20 18.64 -1.28
N VAL A 119 -2.58 17.62 -0.70
CA VAL A 119 -2.61 16.25 -1.23
C VAL A 119 -3.97 15.61 -0.97
N GLU A 120 -4.61 15.04 -2.00
CA GLU A 120 -5.89 14.36 -1.81
C GLU A 120 -5.69 13.05 -1.04
N CYS A 121 -6.41 12.87 0.06
CA CYS A 121 -6.36 11.67 0.88
C CYS A 121 -7.76 11.11 1.08
N ASP A 122 -7.90 9.78 1.18
CA ASP A 122 -9.17 9.09 1.43
C ASP A 122 -9.41 8.72 2.89
N GLY A 123 -8.48 9.05 3.78
CA GLY A 123 -8.60 8.75 5.21
C GLY A 123 -7.32 9.00 5.99
N SER A 124 -7.22 8.36 7.15
CA SER A 124 -6.04 8.38 8.02
C SER A 124 -5.94 7.10 8.85
N PHE A 125 -4.78 6.91 9.50
CA PHE A 125 -4.48 5.74 10.32
C PHE A 125 -4.35 6.12 11.81
N PRO A 126 -5.45 6.25 12.57
CA PRO A 126 -5.41 6.75 13.95
C PRO A 126 -4.65 5.85 14.95
N ALA A 127 -4.54 4.55 14.65
CA ALA A 127 -3.76 3.60 15.46
C ALA A 127 -3.11 2.55 14.56
N HIS A 128 -1.82 2.29 14.77
CA HIS A 128 -1.10 1.30 13.96
C HIS A 128 0.13 0.75 14.69
N GLY A 129 0.54 -0.47 14.31
CA GLY A 129 1.77 -1.10 14.78
C GLY A 129 3.02 -0.78 13.95
N GLY A 130 2.94 0.14 12.98
CA GLY A 130 4.06 0.62 12.16
C GLY A 130 4.63 1.97 12.64
N GLU A 131 5.57 2.50 11.87
CA GLU A 131 6.12 3.86 12.02
C GLU A 131 5.35 4.83 11.12
N THR A 132 5.00 6.01 11.63
CA THR A 132 4.42 7.08 10.81
C THR A 132 5.54 7.77 10.04
N LEU A 133 5.47 7.76 8.71
CA LEU A 133 6.44 8.41 7.81
C LEU A 133 5.95 9.78 7.33
N ALA A 134 4.63 9.91 7.16
CA ALA A 134 3.99 11.18 6.84
C ALA A 134 2.67 11.33 7.60
N ALA A 135 2.40 12.55 8.05
CA ALA A 135 1.20 12.91 8.78
C ALA A 135 0.57 14.21 8.25
N SER A 136 -0.70 14.44 8.55
CA SER A 136 -1.36 15.71 8.26
C SER A 136 -0.84 16.81 9.21
N ALA A 137 -1.11 18.07 8.89
CA ALA A 137 -0.83 19.18 9.80
C ALA A 137 -1.51 19.05 11.17
N ALA A 138 -2.61 18.28 11.26
CA ALA A 138 -3.33 17.96 12.49
C ALA A 138 -2.76 16.74 13.24
N GLY A 139 -1.71 16.09 12.72
CA GLY A 139 -1.06 14.94 13.33
C GLY A 139 -1.68 13.59 12.97
N GLU A 140 -2.58 13.54 11.99
CA GLU A 140 -3.18 12.28 11.53
C GLU A 140 -2.19 11.53 10.65
N ALA A 141 -1.92 10.25 10.91
CA ALA A 141 -1.01 9.47 10.06
C ALA A 141 -1.62 9.25 8.66
N LEU A 142 -0.84 9.55 7.62
CA LEU A 142 -1.22 9.45 6.20
C LEU A 142 -0.37 8.43 5.43
N LEU A 143 0.88 8.22 5.86
CA LEU A 143 1.77 7.17 5.36
C LEU A 143 2.41 6.48 6.55
N ILE A 144 2.25 5.17 6.61
CA ILE A 144 2.88 4.32 7.63
C ILE A 144 3.78 3.27 6.97
N GLY A 145 4.93 3.02 7.58
CA GLY A 145 5.88 2.01 7.14
C GLY A 145 6.13 0.98 8.23
N LYS A 146 6.34 -0.28 7.84
CA LYS A 146 6.78 -1.32 8.77
C LYS A 146 7.69 -2.32 8.08
N ALA A 147 8.91 -2.46 8.60
CA ALA A 147 9.79 -3.56 8.23
C ALA A 147 9.25 -4.90 8.77
N VAL A 148 9.26 -5.93 7.93
CA VAL A 148 8.83 -7.29 8.28
C VAL A 148 9.78 -8.28 7.62
N GLY A 149 10.64 -8.93 8.41
CA GLY A 149 11.73 -9.74 7.87
C GLY A 149 12.65 -8.89 7.00
N ASP A 150 12.92 -9.36 5.79
CA ASP A 150 13.75 -8.67 4.80
C ASP A 150 12.97 -7.63 3.96
N GLY A 151 11.64 -7.54 4.12
CA GLY A 151 10.78 -6.69 3.31
C GLY A 151 10.12 -5.56 4.09
N VAL A 152 9.22 -4.85 3.41
CA VAL A 152 8.52 -3.68 3.96
C VAL A 152 7.05 -3.65 3.55
N ILE A 153 6.21 -3.20 4.48
CA ILE A 153 4.81 -2.88 4.25
C ILE A 153 4.64 -1.36 4.39
N LEU A 154 4.15 -0.72 3.34
CA LEU A 154 3.73 0.66 3.30
C LEU A 154 2.22 0.73 3.21
N ILE A 155 1.59 1.60 3.99
CA ILE A 155 0.16 1.87 3.91
C ILE A 155 -0.03 3.37 3.77
N SER A 156 -0.71 3.79 2.71
CA SER A 156 -0.91 5.19 2.38
C SER A 156 -2.39 5.49 2.23
N SER A 157 -2.81 6.65 2.72
CA SER A 157 -4.16 7.19 2.52
C SER A 157 -4.24 8.12 1.32
N ILE A 158 -3.17 8.31 0.56
CA ILE A 158 -3.19 9.15 -0.65
C ILE A 158 -4.28 8.63 -1.61
N HIS A 159 -5.08 9.54 -2.16
CA HIS A 159 -6.10 9.25 -3.16
C HIS A 159 -5.63 9.69 -4.56
N GLU A 160 -4.34 9.51 -4.82
CA GLU A 160 -3.65 9.86 -6.06
C GLU A 160 -2.69 8.70 -6.42
N TYR A 161 -2.19 8.71 -7.64
CA TYR A 161 -1.11 7.76 -7.99
C TYR A 161 0.16 8.11 -7.18
N PRO A 162 1.02 7.14 -6.85
CA PRO A 162 2.34 7.48 -6.33
C PRO A 162 3.14 8.21 -7.41
N SER A 163 4.11 9.03 -7.00
CA SER A 163 5.05 9.66 -7.94
C SER A 163 5.76 8.61 -8.82
N ARG A 164 6.21 9.03 -10.00
CA ARG A 164 6.94 8.13 -10.92
C ARG A 164 8.29 7.74 -10.34
N GLU A 165 8.94 8.66 -9.64
CA GLU A 165 10.18 8.40 -8.91
C GLU A 165 9.99 7.27 -7.90
N PHE A 166 8.94 7.35 -7.08
CA PHE A 166 8.62 6.29 -6.14
C PHE A 166 8.31 4.97 -6.84
N LEU A 167 7.47 4.98 -7.88
CA LEU A 167 7.09 3.74 -8.58
C LEU A 167 8.29 3.04 -9.20
N LYS A 168 9.23 3.81 -9.76
CA LYS A 168 10.47 3.28 -10.34
C LYS A 168 11.28 2.55 -9.28
N GLU A 169 11.56 3.18 -8.14
CA GLU A 169 12.37 2.57 -7.08
C GLU A 169 11.63 1.42 -6.37
N PHE A 170 10.32 1.60 -6.12
CA PHE A 170 9.53 0.61 -5.39
C PHE A 170 9.29 -0.68 -6.20
N SER A 171 9.15 -0.55 -7.53
CA SER A 171 8.85 -1.68 -8.43
C SER A 171 10.09 -2.35 -9.00
N CYS A 172 11.24 -1.68 -9.00
CA CYS A 172 12.52 -2.25 -9.41
C CYS A 172 13.29 -2.81 -8.22
N GLY A 173 13.90 -3.97 -8.38
CA GLY A 173 14.74 -4.58 -7.37
C GLY A 173 15.62 -5.67 -7.96
N ASP A 174 16.74 -5.97 -7.30
CA ASP A 174 17.73 -6.94 -7.78
C ASP A 174 17.22 -8.39 -7.71
N ARG A 175 16.13 -8.64 -6.97
CA ARG A 175 15.52 -9.96 -6.81
C ARG A 175 14.01 -9.89 -6.80
N GLU A 176 13.38 -10.85 -7.44
CA GLU A 176 11.96 -11.13 -7.27
C GLU A 176 11.75 -12.13 -6.13
N THR A 177 10.71 -11.91 -5.33
CA THR A 177 10.32 -12.78 -4.23
C THR A 177 9.14 -13.65 -4.64
N LEU A 178 9.19 -14.93 -4.27
CA LEU A 178 8.09 -15.85 -4.53
C LEU A 178 6.87 -15.47 -3.69
N PHE A 179 5.72 -15.36 -4.35
CA PHE A 179 4.41 -15.22 -3.74
C PHE A 179 3.67 -16.55 -3.66
#